data_AF-A0A726Q4B0-F1
#
_entry.id   AF-A0A726Q4B0-F1
#
_cell.length_a   1.000
_cell.length_b   1.000
_cell.length_c   1.000
_cell.angle_alpha   90.00
_cell.angle_beta   90.00
_cell.angle_gamma   90.00
#
_symmetry.space_group_name_H-M   'P 1'
#
loop_
_entity.id
_entity.type
_entity.pdbx_description
1 polymer ?
#
loop_
_entity_poly.entity_id
_entity_poly.type
_entity_poly.pdbx_seq_one_letter_code
_entity_poly.pdbx_strand_id
1 'polypeptide(L)'
;TKESRVIDLIISLIVGSINDTSRINLEANNLLDTIKSKIILFDTDQTKFVFQSGFGKKSVIQGLAGSGKTELLLHKLKEIYSKNPDSRIAFTCFNKILASTMRTRIPEFFDFMRVEKQIEWGTKLFCFNSWGLTKEPFSGMYRYICHYYEIPFGGFGNGDFDALCKKAIADINNSGRADKKALDYVFIDESQDFPQSFIDLCEMVTSKKLYVAGDVFQNIFMPISDNVNRADIVLKKCYRTDPKNLMFSHALGMGLYEEPVLRWLKEPEWDSCGYKYKKVGDRVHLSRDPLRRFEDIPKNHKSTAVHLLEGTDNGPDKIVDIIIDIKERNPSLEQGDIAVIFLDAGGYIYEYIHSLKSKVKQQLGWDSNISHETKSKQDGKLFISNINNAKGLEFPFVICFAMKLVKRANFRNALYTMMARSFLESHLVLNNDNENPAIPTILEGLNFLNENNYMDVRLPSDEEIQSQKDFIVLDESVSISQMVKSYCADKKSTPRLIAKITDRVERIIAEDDDADGEYIKGLIEIEYERNKKL
;
A
#
# COMPACT_ATOMS: atom_id res chain seq x y z
N THR A 1 -19.67 26.71 -3.79
CA THR A 1 -19.79 28.07 -3.21
C THR A 1 -19.30 28.07 -1.77
N LYS A 2 -18.94 29.24 -1.19
CA LYS A 2 -18.51 29.37 0.21
C LYS A 2 -19.55 28.80 1.19
N GLU A 3 -20.84 29.05 0.93
CA GLU A 3 -21.96 28.52 1.74
C GLU A 3 -22.03 26.98 1.73
N SER A 4 -21.87 26.34 0.56
CA SER A 4 -21.83 24.87 0.46
C SER A 4 -20.70 24.28 1.30
N ARG A 5 -19.50 24.90 1.27
CA ARG A 5 -18.35 24.45 2.08
C ARG A 5 -18.61 24.61 3.59
N VAL A 6 -19.33 25.66 4.00
CA VAL A 6 -19.73 25.85 5.41
C VAL A 6 -20.74 24.78 5.84
N ILE A 7 -21.73 24.46 4.98
CA ILE A 7 -22.69 23.38 5.24
C ILE A 7 -21.97 22.04 5.36
N ASP A 8 -21.07 21.72 4.43
CA ASP A 8 -20.27 20.49 4.48
C ASP A 8 -19.42 20.43 5.76
N LEU A 9 -18.87 21.55 6.23
CA LEU A 9 -18.13 21.62 7.49
C LEU A 9 -19.04 21.33 8.70
N ILE A 10 -20.26 21.86 8.70
CA ILE A 10 -21.24 21.58 9.76
C ILE A 10 -21.66 20.11 9.74
N ILE A 11 -21.93 19.53 8.56
CA ILE A 11 -22.25 18.10 8.42
C ILE A 11 -21.08 17.24 8.88
N SER A 12 -19.85 17.60 8.48
CA SER A 12 -18.59 16.97 8.92
C SER A 12 -18.49 16.95 10.44
N LEU A 13 -18.75 18.08 11.11
CA LEU A 13 -18.75 18.17 12.57
C LEU A 13 -19.84 17.30 13.22
N ILE A 14 -21.05 17.23 12.63
CA ILE A 14 -22.18 16.45 13.16
C ILE A 14 -21.96 14.94 13.00
N VAL A 15 -21.54 14.50 11.81
CA VAL A 15 -21.26 13.08 11.52
C VAL A 15 -19.95 12.64 12.17
N GLY A 16 -19.15 13.60 12.64
CA GLY A 16 -17.81 13.38 13.13
C GLY A 16 -16.85 12.95 12.02
N SER A 17 -17.17 13.18 10.75
CA SER A 17 -16.21 12.98 9.64
C SER A 17 -15.19 14.10 9.70
N ILE A 18 -13.93 13.78 9.98
CA ILE A 18 -12.93 14.81 10.32
C ILE A 18 -12.30 15.44 9.08
N ASN A 19 -12.12 16.76 9.16
CA ASN A 19 -11.27 17.54 8.28
C ASN A 19 -10.35 18.41 9.12
N ASP A 20 -9.05 18.35 8.84
CA ASP A 20 -8.04 19.16 9.52
C ASP A 20 -8.30 20.65 9.23
N THR A 21 -8.77 21.40 10.23
CA THR A 21 -9.13 22.81 10.10
C THR A 21 -7.94 23.68 9.70
N SER A 22 -6.70 23.26 9.99
CA SER A 22 -5.49 23.97 9.55
C SER A 22 -5.27 23.84 8.04
N ARG A 23 -5.78 22.77 7.42
CA ARG A 23 -5.74 22.53 5.96
C ARG A 23 -6.93 23.12 5.22
N ILE A 24 -8.03 23.42 5.92
CA ILE A 24 -9.24 23.98 5.32
C ILE A 24 -9.04 25.48 5.07
N ASN A 25 -8.50 25.81 3.90
CA ASN A 25 -8.53 27.15 3.36
C ASN A 25 -9.86 27.41 2.62
N LEU A 26 -10.80 28.10 3.28
CA LEU A 26 -12.09 28.50 2.69
C LEU A 26 -11.95 29.50 1.53
N GLU A 27 -10.79 30.15 1.41
CA GLU A 27 -10.43 31.12 0.37
C GLU A 27 -9.48 30.56 -0.69
N ALA A 28 -9.31 29.22 -0.73
CA ALA A 28 -8.54 28.56 -1.77
C ALA A 28 -9.07 28.92 -3.16
N ASN A 29 -8.19 29.48 -3.99
CA ASN A 29 -8.54 30.00 -5.33
C ASN A 29 -7.88 29.23 -6.48
N ASN A 30 -6.94 28.32 -6.19
CA ASN A 30 -6.33 27.42 -7.18
C ASN A 30 -6.72 25.96 -6.90
N LEU A 31 -6.53 25.09 -7.89
CA LEU A 31 -6.96 23.69 -7.84
C LEU A 31 -6.26 22.90 -6.72
N LEU A 32 -4.94 23.10 -6.56
CA LEU A 32 -4.12 22.45 -5.54
C LEU A 32 -4.65 22.73 -4.13
N ASP A 33 -4.83 24.02 -3.82
CA ASP A 33 -5.30 24.47 -2.51
C ASP A 33 -6.75 24.03 -2.29
N THR A 34 -7.59 24.03 -3.33
CA THR A 34 -8.99 23.59 -3.25
C THR A 34 -9.09 22.12 -2.87
N ILE A 35 -8.28 21.26 -3.48
CA ILE A 35 -8.29 19.82 -3.18
C ILE A 35 -7.63 19.52 -1.84
N LYS A 36 -6.56 20.23 -1.48
CA LYS A 36 -5.93 20.14 -0.15
C LYS A 36 -6.90 20.57 0.96
N SER A 37 -7.76 21.56 0.69
CA SER A 37 -8.73 22.12 1.63
C SER A 37 -10.13 21.51 1.56
N LYS A 38 -10.30 20.41 0.81
CA LYS A 38 -11.62 19.83 0.62
C LYS A 38 -12.06 19.00 1.81
N ILE A 39 -13.31 19.24 2.20
CA ILE A 39 -13.96 18.59 3.33
C ILE A 39 -14.40 17.18 2.90
N ILE A 40 -13.85 16.18 3.55
CA ILE A 40 -14.16 14.75 3.41
C ILE A 40 -15.33 14.43 4.35
N LEU A 41 -16.40 13.90 3.77
CA LEU A 41 -17.57 13.40 4.50
C LEU A 41 -17.62 11.90 4.38
N PHE A 42 -18.00 11.21 5.47
CA PHE A 42 -18.22 9.77 5.42
C PHE A 42 -19.44 9.44 4.58
N ASP A 43 -19.32 8.43 3.73
CA ASP A 43 -20.47 7.84 3.06
C ASP A 43 -21.28 6.94 4.00
N THR A 44 -22.37 6.39 3.47
CA THR A 44 -23.29 5.52 4.19
C THR A 44 -22.59 4.28 4.77
N ASP A 45 -21.65 3.66 4.06
CA ASP A 45 -21.00 2.42 4.48
C ASP A 45 -19.91 2.69 5.53
N GLN A 46 -19.17 3.78 5.37
CA GLN A 46 -18.24 4.31 6.37
C GLN A 46 -18.97 4.69 7.66
N THR A 47 -20.11 5.39 7.54
CA THR A 47 -20.96 5.78 8.68
C THR A 47 -21.51 4.54 9.41
N LYS A 48 -21.97 3.52 8.65
CA LYS A 48 -22.39 2.24 9.25
C LYS A 48 -21.25 1.59 10.03
N PHE A 49 -20.02 1.52 9.51
CA PHE A 49 -18.90 0.94 10.25
C PHE A 49 -18.60 1.69 11.56
N VAL A 50 -18.59 3.03 11.51
CA VAL A 50 -18.29 3.86 12.68
C VAL A 50 -19.36 3.70 13.76
N PHE A 51 -20.64 3.75 13.42
CA PHE A 51 -21.72 3.81 14.42
C PHE A 51 -22.39 2.47 14.72
N GLN A 52 -22.38 1.51 13.79
CA GLN A 52 -22.95 0.19 14.05
C GLN A 52 -21.91 -0.70 14.73
N SER A 53 -22.34 -1.36 15.80
CA SER A 53 -21.56 -2.41 16.43
C SER A 53 -21.89 -3.72 15.73
N GLY A 54 -21.03 -4.15 14.80
CA GLY A 54 -21.20 -5.45 14.14
C GLY A 54 -21.30 -6.60 15.14
N PHE A 55 -21.99 -7.68 14.76
CA PHE A 55 -22.11 -8.89 15.57
C PHE A 55 -20.80 -9.70 15.55
N GLY A 56 -20.46 -10.37 16.65
CA GLY A 56 -19.31 -11.27 16.73
C GLY A 56 -18.01 -10.65 17.27
N LYS A 57 -17.02 -11.52 17.48
CA LYS A 57 -15.71 -11.21 18.08
C LYS A 57 -14.75 -10.51 17.12
N LYS A 58 -14.98 -10.63 15.82
CA LYS A 58 -14.15 -10.04 14.76
C LYS A 58 -15.01 -9.17 13.86
N SER A 59 -14.50 -8.00 13.49
CA SER A 59 -15.08 -7.15 12.46
C SER A 59 -14.04 -6.84 11.40
N VAL A 60 -14.32 -7.22 10.17
CA VAL A 60 -13.41 -7.09 9.03
C VAL A 60 -13.94 -6.03 8.07
N ILE A 61 -13.14 -4.98 7.88
CA ILE A 61 -13.37 -3.97 6.85
C ILE A 61 -12.35 -4.13 5.74
N GLN A 62 -12.87 -4.23 4.53
CA GLN A 62 -12.10 -4.37 3.32
C GLN A 62 -12.38 -3.16 2.43
N GLY A 63 -11.38 -2.65 1.72
CA GLY A 63 -11.63 -1.49 0.86
C GLY A 63 -10.44 -1.10 0.03
N LEU A 64 -10.69 -0.36 -1.05
CA LEU A 64 -9.62 0.11 -1.94
C LEU A 64 -8.63 1.04 -1.22
N ALA A 65 -7.44 1.20 -1.79
CA ALA A 65 -6.51 2.23 -1.36
C ALA A 65 -7.18 3.60 -1.40
N GLY A 66 -7.04 4.40 -0.35
CA GLY A 66 -7.67 5.72 -0.26
C GLY A 66 -9.17 5.71 0.09
N SER A 67 -9.73 4.56 0.51
CA SER A 67 -11.12 4.47 1.00
C SER A 67 -11.34 4.94 2.46
N GLY A 68 -10.29 5.37 3.15
CA GLY A 68 -10.39 5.91 4.52
C GLY A 68 -10.37 4.88 5.66
N LYS A 69 -9.97 3.63 5.40
CA LYS A 69 -9.96 2.53 6.39
C LYS A 69 -9.29 2.90 7.72
N THR A 70 -8.06 3.42 7.69
CA THR A 70 -7.32 3.85 8.89
C THR A 70 -8.09 4.90 9.68
N GLU A 71 -8.74 5.84 9.01
CA GLU A 71 -9.54 6.89 9.65
C GLU A 71 -10.72 6.27 10.41
N LEU A 72 -11.42 5.30 9.79
CA LEU A 72 -12.52 4.58 10.43
C LEU A 72 -12.06 3.78 11.65
N LEU A 73 -10.88 3.17 11.58
CA LEU A 73 -10.28 2.49 12.75
C LEU A 73 -9.97 3.49 13.88
N LEU A 74 -9.45 4.69 13.56
CA LEU A 74 -9.17 5.73 14.56
C LEU A 74 -10.46 6.24 15.24
N HIS A 75 -11.53 6.43 14.47
CA HIS A 75 -12.84 6.76 15.03
C HIS A 75 -13.34 5.71 16.02
N LYS A 76 -13.25 4.44 15.63
CA LYS A 76 -13.68 3.33 16.48
C LYS A 76 -12.76 3.16 17.69
N LEU A 77 -11.45 3.38 17.52
CA LEU A 77 -10.48 3.41 18.62
C LEU A 77 -10.85 4.48 19.64
N LYS A 78 -11.11 5.71 19.21
CA LYS A 78 -11.52 6.82 20.07
C LYS A 78 -12.82 6.52 20.81
N GLU A 79 -13.82 6.00 20.11
CA GLU A 79 -15.11 5.61 20.70
C GLU A 79 -14.90 4.59 21.84
N ILE A 80 -14.14 3.53 21.57
CA ILE A 80 -13.89 2.45 22.53
C ILE A 80 -13.05 2.95 23.70
N TYR A 81 -11.99 3.72 23.45
CA TYR A 81 -11.12 4.27 24.48
C TYR A 81 -11.87 5.18 25.45
N SER A 82 -12.83 5.97 24.92
CA SER A 82 -13.66 6.89 25.70
C SER A 82 -14.71 6.16 26.54
N LYS A 83 -15.39 5.17 25.95
CA LYS A 83 -16.48 4.42 26.60
C LYS A 83 -15.99 3.36 27.59
N ASN A 84 -14.79 2.81 27.40
CA ASN A 84 -14.25 1.72 28.22
C ASN A 84 -12.95 2.14 28.91
N PRO A 85 -13.03 2.74 30.12
CA PRO A 85 -11.85 3.29 30.80
C PRO A 85 -10.80 2.24 31.13
N ASP A 86 -11.20 1.02 31.49
CA ASP A 86 -10.27 -0.03 31.97
C ASP A 86 -9.81 -1.02 30.89
N SER A 87 -10.25 -0.83 29.63
CA SER A 87 -9.93 -1.78 28.58
C SER A 87 -8.51 -1.59 28.03
N ARG A 88 -7.77 -2.69 27.92
CA ARG A 88 -6.45 -2.72 27.27
C ARG A 88 -6.62 -2.86 25.76
N ILE A 89 -6.10 -1.90 25.01
CA ILE A 89 -6.32 -1.76 23.58
C ILE A 89 -4.97 -1.77 22.86
N ALA A 90 -4.84 -2.57 21.81
CA ALA A 90 -3.68 -2.52 20.93
C ALA A 90 -4.07 -2.10 19.51
N PHE A 91 -3.26 -1.24 18.92
CA PHE A 91 -3.26 -0.92 17.49
C PHE A 91 -1.97 -1.47 16.89
N THR A 92 -2.07 -2.28 15.83
CA THR A 92 -0.92 -2.90 15.17
C THR A 92 -0.97 -2.72 13.66
N CYS A 93 0.20 -2.52 13.07
CA CYS A 93 0.44 -2.49 11.63
C CYS A 93 1.75 -3.23 11.31
N PHE A 94 1.99 -3.53 10.04
CA PHE A 94 3.07 -4.44 9.67
C PHE A 94 4.47 -3.86 9.99
N ASN A 95 4.78 -2.69 9.46
CA ASN A 95 6.14 -2.12 9.53
C ASN A 95 6.33 -1.08 10.65
N LYS A 96 7.59 -0.78 10.97
CA LYS A 96 7.97 0.18 12.02
C LYS A 96 7.65 1.63 11.66
N ILE A 97 7.72 2.01 10.38
CA ILE A 97 7.47 3.37 9.91
C ILE A 97 6.00 3.73 10.13
N LEU A 98 5.08 2.88 9.67
CA LEU A 98 3.63 3.02 9.89
C LEU A 98 3.31 3.09 11.38
N ALA A 99 3.91 2.22 12.20
CA ALA A 99 3.68 2.24 13.65
C ALA A 99 4.16 3.56 14.28
N SER A 100 5.31 4.06 13.85
CA SER A 100 5.83 5.36 14.29
C SER A 100 4.90 6.51 13.89
N THR A 101 4.44 6.53 12.64
CA THR A 101 3.48 7.53 12.14
C THR A 101 2.16 7.46 12.91
N MET A 102 1.66 6.26 13.23
CA MET A 102 0.43 6.10 14.01
C MET A 102 0.58 6.55 15.47
N ARG A 103 1.76 6.37 16.08
CA ARG A 103 2.02 6.89 17.44
C ARG A 103 1.94 8.41 17.52
N THR A 104 2.26 9.12 16.44
CA THR A 104 2.10 10.58 16.35
C THR A 104 0.65 10.96 16.00
N ARG A 105 0.05 10.26 15.03
CA ARG A 105 -1.29 10.57 14.52
C ARG A 105 -2.40 10.29 15.53
N ILE A 106 -2.30 9.23 16.34
CA ILE A 106 -3.34 8.87 17.31
C ILE A 106 -3.56 9.99 18.35
N PRO A 107 -2.53 10.52 19.04
CA PRO A 107 -2.68 11.68 19.93
C PRO A 107 -3.24 12.91 19.22
N GLU A 108 -2.71 13.28 18.06
CA GLU A 108 -3.20 14.42 17.28
C GLU A 108 -4.69 14.27 16.95
N PHE A 109 -5.12 13.05 16.59
CA PHE A 109 -6.51 12.74 16.33
C PHE A 109 -7.39 12.87 17.59
N PHE A 110 -6.90 12.42 18.75
CA PHE A 110 -7.64 12.52 20.01
C PHE A 110 -7.78 13.98 20.48
N ASP A 111 -6.69 14.75 20.39
CA ASP A 111 -6.66 16.17 20.70
C ASP A 111 -7.59 16.96 19.79
N PHE A 112 -7.55 16.67 18.49
CA PHE A 112 -8.44 17.27 17.50
C PHE A 112 -9.92 16.97 17.81
N MET A 113 -10.21 15.72 18.21
CA MET A 113 -11.55 15.30 18.65
C MET A 113 -11.93 15.79 20.05
N ARG A 114 -11.09 16.65 20.66
CA ARG A 114 -11.27 17.24 21.99
C ARG A 114 -11.58 16.19 23.05
N VAL A 115 -10.86 15.07 22.98
CA VAL A 115 -10.95 14.04 24.01
C VAL A 115 -10.22 14.57 25.25
N GLU A 116 -10.98 14.90 26.30
CA GLU A 116 -10.42 15.46 27.54
C GLU A 116 -9.47 14.48 28.26
N LYS A 117 -9.58 13.17 28.00
CA LYS A 117 -8.73 12.15 28.60
C LYS A 117 -7.42 12.02 27.84
N GLN A 118 -6.30 12.24 28.55
CA GLN A 118 -4.96 11.99 28.03
C GLN A 118 -4.76 10.51 27.69
N ILE A 119 -3.97 10.25 26.65
CA ILE A 119 -3.64 8.90 26.22
C ILE A 119 -2.60 8.28 27.15
N GLU A 120 -3.02 7.21 27.83
CA GLU A 120 -2.15 6.38 28.67
C GLU A 120 -1.42 5.30 27.84
N TRP A 121 -0.27 5.67 27.27
CA TRP A 121 0.59 4.77 26.52
C TRP A 121 1.23 3.69 27.39
N GLY A 122 1.29 2.46 26.88
CA GLY A 122 2.01 1.36 27.54
C GLY A 122 1.29 0.73 28.74
N THR A 123 0.18 1.32 29.17
CA THR A 123 -0.70 0.76 30.22
C THR A 123 -2.06 0.39 29.64
N LYS A 124 -2.71 1.33 28.95
CA LYS A 124 -4.06 1.18 28.39
C LYS A 124 -4.05 1.06 26.88
N LEU A 125 -3.35 1.97 26.20
CA LEU A 125 -3.23 1.96 24.74
C LEU A 125 -1.82 1.55 24.35
N PHE A 126 -1.74 0.61 23.42
CA PHE A 126 -0.51 0.16 22.80
C PHE A 126 -0.57 0.41 21.31
N CYS A 127 0.53 0.89 20.73
CA CYS A 127 0.71 0.96 19.28
C CYS A 127 2.00 0.24 18.93
N PHE A 128 1.87 -0.83 18.15
CA PHE A 128 2.94 -1.77 17.86
C PHE A 128 3.17 -1.93 16.35
N ASN A 129 4.40 -2.24 15.96
CA ASN A 129 4.60 -2.98 14.71
C ASN A 129 4.39 -4.48 14.95
N SER A 130 4.32 -5.27 13.88
CA SER A 130 3.95 -6.70 13.94
C SER A 130 4.88 -7.55 14.83
N TRP A 131 6.20 -7.44 14.64
CA TRP A 131 7.17 -8.41 15.16
C TRP A 131 7.77 -8.05 16.52
N GLY A 132 8.46 -6.91 16.61
CA GLY A 132 9.19 -6.44 17.80
C GLY A 132 10.69 -6.82 17.82
N LEU A 133 11.33 -6.58 18.96
CA LEU A 133 12.76 -6.73 19.23
C LEU A 133 12.99 -7.70 20.40
N THR A 134 14.08 -8.47 20.31
CA THR A 134 14.39 -9.55 21.26
C THR A 134 14.62 -9.09 22.71
N LYS A 135 14.99 -7.84 22.95
CA LYS A 135 15.25 -7.33 24.30
C LYS A 135 14.11 -6.49 24.88
N GLU A 136 13.16 -6.08 24.04
CA GLU A 136 12.14 -5.07 24.39
C GLU A 136 10.73 -5.67 24.36
N PRO A 137 10.12 -6.03 25.49
CA PRO A 137 8.81 -6.69 25.53
C PRO A 137 7.67 -5.93 24.85
N PHE A 138 7.71 -4.60 24.87
CA PHE A 138 6.67 -3.71 24.31
C PHE A 138 7.05 -3.13 22.95
N SER A 139 8.00 -3.74 22.26
CA SER A 139 8.48 -3.22 20.98
C SER A 139 7.62 -3.63 19.78
N GLY A 140 6.82 -4.70 19.89
CA GLY A 140 5.95 -5.19 18.82
C GLY A 140 4.87 -6.14 19.33
N MET A 141 3.83 -6.38 18.53
CA MET A 141 2.64 -7.13 18.94
C MET A 141 2.96 -8.59 19.23
N TYR A 142 3.63 -9.29 18.31
CA TYR A 142 4.06 -10.67 18.50
C TYR A 142 4.97 -10.80 19.73
N ARG A 143 5.94 -9.89 19.87
CA ARG A 143 6.81 -9.84 21.04
C ARG A 143 6.06 -9.64 22.36
N TYR A 144 5.10 -8.73 22.39
CA TYR A 144 4.26 -8.47 23.57
C TYR A 144 3.45 -9.71 23.96
N ILE A 145 2.87 -10.39 22.97
CA ILE A 145 2.15 -11.66 23.18
C ILE A 145 3.08 -12.70 23.79
N CYS A 146 4.26 -12.92 23.21
CA CYS A 146 5.21 -13.89 23.75
C CYS A 146 5.59 -13.60 25.20
N HIS A 147 5.79 -12.32 25.52
CA HIS A 147 6.10 -11.89 26.89
C HIS A 147 4.93 -12.13 27.85
N TYR A 148 3.71 -11.74 27.49
CA TYR A 148 2.52 -11.88 28.35
C TYR A 148 2.21 -13.34 28.70
N TYR A 149 2.35 -14.25 27.73
CA TYR A 149 2.09 -15.67 27.92
C TYR A 149 3.31 -16.45 28.41
N GLU A 150 4.47 -15.80 28.59
CA GLU A 150 5.75 -16.41 28.99
C GLU A 150 6.18 -17.56 28.05
N ILE A 151 5.98 -17.38 26.74
CA ILE A 151 6.39 -18.34 25.71
C ILE A 151 7.66 -17.87 24.99
N PRO A 152 8.41 -18.78 24.34
CA PRO A 152 9.61 -18.41 23.61
C PRO A 152 9.33 -17.42 22.47
N PHE A 153 10.09 -16.33 22.42
CA PHE A 153 10.05 -15.37 21.32
C PHE A 153 11.02 -15.80 20.19
N GLY A 154 10.52 -15.88 18.96
CA GLY A 154 11.35 -16.00 17.76
C GLY A 154 11.64 -14.65 17.12
N GLY A 155 12.91 -14.25 17.07
CA GLY A 155 13.36 -13.10 16.27
C GLY A 155 13.47 -13.44 14.77
N PHE A 156 13.90 -12.46 13.97
CA PHE A 156 14.01 -12.59 12.51
C PHE A 156 14.82 -13.81 12.05
N GLY A 157 15.92 -14.13 12.74
CA GLY A 157 16.75 -15.30 12.41
C GLY A 157 16.20 -16.66 12.89
N ASN A 158 15.03 -16.71 13.52
CA ASN A 158 14.46 -17.95 14.06
C ASN A 158 13.46 -18.63 13.13
N GLY A 159 13.10 -18.02 12.01
CA GLY A 159 12.22 -18.58 11.00
C GLY A 159 11.25 -17.56 10.42
N ASP A 160 10.44 -18.02 9.48
CA ASP A 160 9.39 -17.22 8.85
C ASP A 160 8.31 -16.77 9.86
N PHE A 161 7.79 -15.56 9.65
CA PHE A 161 6.85 -14.93 10.58
C PHE A 161 5.54 -15.73 10.74
N ASP A 162 5.03 -16.34 9.66
CA ASP A 162 3.83 -17.19 9.72
C ASP A 162 4.08 -18.45 10.57
N ALA A 163 5.23 -19.10 10.39
CA ALA A 163 5.62 -20.26 11.18
C ALA A 163 5.77 -19.92 12.68
N LEU A 164 6.33 -18.76 12.99
CA LEU A 164 6.48 -18.26 14.36
C LEU A 164 5.13 -17.93 15.02
N CYS A 165 4.17 -17.38 14.27
CA CYS A 165 2.81 -17.13 14.76
C CYS A 165 2.08 -18.45 15.05
N LYS A 166 2.15 -19.43 14.13
CA LYS A 166 1.61 -20.78 14.34
C LYS A 166 2.20 -21.47 15.56
N LYS A 167 3.52 -21.35 15.75
CA LYS A 167 4.19 -21.88 16.94
C LYS A 167 3.71 -21.20 18.22
N ALA A 168 3.58 -19.87 18.23
CA ALA A 168 3.08 -19.16 19.41
C ALA A 168 1.65 -19.55 19.78
N ILE A 169 0.77 -19.77 18.79
CA ILE A 169 -0.57 -20.32 19.02
C ILE A 169 -0.49 -21.68 19.75
N ALA A 170 0.35 -22.59 19.27
CA ALA A 170 0.56 -23.89 19.90
C ALA A 170 1.13 -23.75 21.32
N ASP A 171 2.13 -22.90 21.52
CA ASP A 171 2.76 -22.67 22.81
C ASP A 171 1.78 -22.05 23.83
N ILE A 172 0.91 -21.12 23.41
CA ILE A 172 -0.15 -20.54 24.27
C ILE A 172 -1.14 -21.63 24.71
N ASN A 173 -1.59 -22.48 23.78
CA ASN A 173 -2.50 -23.58 24.10
C ASN A 173 -1.85 -24.57 25.08
N ASN A 174 -0.56 -24.85 24.92
CA ASN A 174 0.19 -25.76 25.79
C ASN A 174 0.58 -25.13 27.15
N SER A 175 0.61 -23.80 27.26
CA SER A 175 0.99 -23.10 28.49
C SER A 175 -0.05 -23.17 29.62
N GLY A 176 -1.28 -23.62 29.32
CA GLY A 176 -2.42 -23.54 30.24
C GLY A 176 -2.93 -22.11 30.48
N ARG A 177 -2.48 -21.12 29.70
CA ARG A 177 -2.84 -19.70 29.85
C ARG A 177 -3.80 -19.20 28.77
N ALA A 178 -4.29 -20.05 27.87
CA ALA A 178 -5.13 -19.67 26.73
C ALA A 178 -6.41 -18.88 27.12
N ASP A 179 -6.94 -19.11 28.32
CA ASP A 179 -8.11 -18.40 28.84
C ASP A 179 -7.79 -16.97 29.29
N LYS A 180 -6.54 -16.70 29.68
CA LYS A 180 -6.10 -15.34 30.03
C LYS A 180 -5.91 -14.55 28.75
N LYS A 181 -6.69 -13.49 28.56
CA LYS A 181 -6.59 -12.62 27.38
C LYS A 181 -5.65 -11.45 27.66
N ALA A 182 -4.68 -11.25 26.77
CA ALA A 182 -3.67 -10.21 26.89
C ALA A 182 -4.26 -8.81 26.68
N LEU A 183 -5.29 -8.70 25.83
CA LEU A 183 -5.89 -7.44 25.38
C LEU A 183 -7.41 -7.58 25.30
N ASP A 184 -8.12 -6.48 25.46
CA ASP A 184 -9.59 -6.44 25.32
C ASP A 184 -10.01 -6.14 23.90
N TYR A 185 -9.33 -5.19 23.26
CA TYR A 185 -9.56 -4.82 21.87
C TYR A 185 -8.25 -4.78 21.10
N VAL A 186 -8.29 -5.26 19.86
CA VAL A 186 -7.16 -5.20 18.94
C VAL A 186 -7.62 -4.60 17.61
N PHE A 187 -6.81 -3.68 17.08
CA PHE A 187 -6.99 -3.05 15.78
C PHE A 187 -5.81 -3.45 14.90
N ILE A 188 -6.08 -4.06 13.76
CA ILE A 188 -5.09 -4.41 12.75
C ILE A 188 -5.35 -3.52 11.53
N ASP A 189 -4.38 -2.69 11.17
CA ASP A 189 -4.40 -1.92 9.92
C ASP A 189 -3.47 -2.55 8.87
N GLU A 190 -3.80 -2.38 7.60
CA GLU A 190 -3.12 -3.01 6.45
C GLU A 190 -2.99 -4.54 6.60
N SER A 191 -4.10 -5.21 6.93
CA SER A 191 -4.15 -6.64 7.25
C SER A 191 -3.64 -7.56 6.13
N GLN A 192 -3.67 -7.10 4.88
CA GLN A 192 -3.14 -7.83 3.73
C GLN A 192 -1.61 -8.05 3.79
N ASP A 193 -0.91 -7.27 4.61
CA ASP A 193 0.53 -7.44 4.85
C ASP A 193 0.83 -8.53 5.88
N PHE A 194 -0.19 -9.16 6.46
CA PHE A 194 -0.04 -10.16 7.50
C PHE A 194 -0.47 -11.56 7.04
N PRO A 195 0.22 -12.61 7.51
CA PRO A 195 -0.28 -13.97 7.33
C PRO A 195 -1.54 -14.20 8.18
N GLN A 196 -2.40 -15.11 7.74
CA GLN A 196 -3.64 -15.46 8.45
C GLN A 196 -3.34 -15.92 9.89
N SER A 197 -2.23 -16.62 10.12
CA SER A 197 -1.82 -17.07 11.46
C SER A 197 -1.59 -15.93 12.45
N PHE A 198 -1.15 -14.75 11.99
CA PHE A 198 -1.00 -13.59 12.85
C PHE A 198 -2.36 -13.00 13.26
N ILE A 199 -3.32 -12.97 12.33
CA ILE A 199 -4.70 -12.55 12.61
C ILE A 199 -5.34 -13.50 13.62
N ASP A 200 -5.16 -14.81 13.42
CA ASP A 200 -5.69 -15.84 14.32
C ASP A 200 -5.05 -15.75 15.72
N LEU A 201 -3.75 -15.48 15.80
CA LEU A 201 -3.04 -15.22 17.05
C LEU A 201 -3.61 -13.98 17.76
N CYS A 202 -3.83 -12.89 17.03
CA CYS A 202 -4.45 -11.69 17.58
C CYS A 202 -5.88 -11.96 18.09
N GLU A 203 -6.69 -12.72 17.33
CA GLU A 203 -8.05 -13.10 17.72
C GLU A 203 -8.06 -13.96 18.99
N MET A 204 -7.08 -14.87 19.13
CA MET A 204 -6.91 -15.73 20.30
C MET A 204 -6.65 -14.92 21.57
N VAL A 205 -5.77 -13.91 21.51
CA VAL A 205 -5.33 -13.13 22.69
C VAL A 205 -6.27 -11.99 23.06
N THR A 206 -7.29 -11.74 22.23
CA THR A 206 -8.28 -10.67 22.42
C THR A 206 -9.50 -11.18 23.20
N SER A 207 -9.97 -10.41 24.20
CA SER A 207 -11.13 -10.78 25.03
C SER A 207 -12.47 -10.34 24.43
N LYS A 208 -12.58 -9.09 23.97
CA LYS A 208 -13.85 -8.50 23.52
C LYS A 208 -13.96 -8.49 22.00
N LYS A 209 -13.13 -7.71 21.30
CA LYS A 209 -13.30 -7.53 19.85
C LYS A 209 -12.03 -7.19 19.08
N LEU A 210 -11.86 -7.85 17.93
CA LEU A 210 -10.81 -7.62 16.95
C LEU A 210 -11.38 -6.84 15.75
N TYR A 211 -10.75 -5.72 15.40
CA TYR A 211 -11.03 -4.95 14.19
C TYR A 211 -9.89 -5.16 13.19
N VAL A 212 -10.22 -5.58 11.97
CA VAL A 212 -9.25 -5.88 10.93
C VAL A 212 -9.57 -5.02 9.71
N ALA A 213 -8.65 -4.16 9.31
CA ALA A 213 -8.75 -3.38 8.08
C ALA A 213 -7.75 -3.88 7.04
N GLY A 214 -8.24 -4.18 5.84
CA GLY A 214 -7.40 -4.65 4.74
C GLY A 214 -7.75 -4.02 3.40
N ASP A 215 -6.85 -4.19 2.43
CA ASP A 215 -7.08 -3.81 1.05
C ASP A 215 -7.25 -5.04 0.15
N VAL A 216 -8.41 -5.12 -0.50
CA VAL A 216 -8.79 -6.21 -1.39
C VAL A 216 -7.99 -6.18 -2.69
N PHE A 217 -7.59 -4.99 -3.13
CA PHE A 217 -6.97 -4.74 -4.43
C PHE A 217 -5.47 -4.53 -4.34
N GLN A 218 -4.88 -4.61 -3.14
CA GLN A 218 -3.45 -4.38 -3.03
C GLN A 218 -2.62 -5.44 -3.80
N ASN A 219 -3.17 -6.64 -3.96
CA ASN A 219 -2.61 -7.64 -4.86
C ASN A 219 -3.67 -8.01 -5.92
N ILE A 220 -3.64 -7.33 -7.07
CA ILE A 220 -4.63 -7.51 -8.15
C ILE A 220 -4.56 -8.91 -8.80
N PHE A 221 -3.48 -9.64 -8.54
CA PHE A 221 -3.23 -10.99 -9.06
C PHE A 221 -3.71 -12.10 -8.12
N MET A 222 -4.11 -11.79 -6.88
CA MET A 222 -4.70 -12.77 -5.96
C MET A 222 -6.24 -12.89 -6.12
N PRO A 223 -6.84 -14.02 -5.71
CA PRO A 223 -8.30 -14.16 -5.68
C PRO A 223 -8.93 -13.12 -4.74
N ILE A 224 -9.70 -12.20 -5.33
CA ILE A 224 -10.41 -11.12 -4.63
C ILE A 224 -11.60 -11.67 -3.81
N SER A 225 -12.23 -12.73 -4.32
CA SER A 225 -13.43 -13.33 -3.73
C SER A 225 -13.27 -13.74 -2.27
N ASP A 226 -12.12 -14.29 -1.88
CA ASP A 226 -11.94 -14.83 -0.52
C ASP A 226 -11.85 -13.72 0.52
N ASN A 227 -11.20 -12.61 0.18
CA ASN A 227 -11.10 -11.42 1.03
C ASN A 227 -12.45 -10.70 1.15
N VAL A 228 -13.18 -10.58 0.04
CA VAL A 228 -14.52 -9.97 0.00
C VAL A 228 -15.53 -10.80 0.78
N ASN A 229 -15.55 -12.12 0.59
CA ASN A 229 -16.49 -13.02 1.26
C ASN A 229 -16.29 -13.07 2.79
N ARG A 230 -15.08 -12.75 3.27
CA ARG A 230 -14.76 -12.67 4.71
C ARG A 230 -14.97 -11.28 5.31
N ALA A 231 -15.32 -10.28 4.50
CA ALA A 231 -15.51 -8.90 4.95
C ALA A 231 -16.93 -8.67 5.46
N ASP A 232 -17.06 -7.96 6.58
CA ASP A 232 -18.37 -7.47 7.03
C ASP A 232 -18.79 -6.22 6.24
N ILE A 233 -17.82 -5.41 5.81
CA ILE A 233 -18.03 -4.18 5.04
C ILE A 233 -16.96 -4.07 3.95
N VAL A 234 -17.40 -3.74 2.73
CA VAL A 234 -16.53 -3.49 1.57
C VAL A 234 -16.66 -2.04 1.12
N LEU A 235 -15.61 -1.24 1.31
CA LEU A 235 -15.55 0.15 0.87
C LEU A 235 -15.12 0.22 -0.60
N LYS A 236 -16.10 0.50 -1.46
CA LYS A 236 -15.90 0.55 -2.92
C LYS A 236 -15.37 1.88 -3.44
N LYS A 237 -15.39 2.95 -2.63
CA LYS A 237 -15.02 4.31 -3.04
C LYS A 237 -13.60 4.67 -2.62
N CYS A 238 -12.82 5.24 -3.54
CA CYS A 238 -11.49 5.79 -3.26
C CYS A 238 -11.59 7.31 -3.18
N TYR A 239 -11.49 7.87 -1.98
CA TYR A 239 -11.58 9.31 -1.77
C TYR A 239 -10.25 10.02 -2.00
N ARG A 240 -9.15 9.30 -2.21
CA ARG A 240 -7.81 9.87 -2.33
C ARG A 240 -7.50 10.33 -3.75
N THR A 241 -7.75 9.48 -4.72
CA THR A 241 -7.22 9.62 -6.09
C THR A 241 -8.35 9.89 -7.07
N ASP A 242 -8.10 10.75 -8.04
CA ASP A 242 -9.04 11.01 -9.12
C ASP A 242 -9.50 9.68 -9.77
N PRO A 243 -10.81 9.49 -10.02
CA PRO A 243 -11.31 8.25 -10.59
C PRO A 243 -10.65 7.84 -11.91
N LYS A 244 -10.31 8.80 -12.80
CA LYS A 244 -9.63 8.51 -14.06
C LYS A 244 -8.22 7.97 -13.79
N ASN A 245 -7.48 8.62 -12.88
CA ASN A 245 -6.15 8.15 -12.50
C ASN A 245 -6.17 6.76 -11.87
N LEU A 246 -7.13 6.50 -10.97
CA LEU A 246 -7.30 5.16 -10.38
C LEU A 246 -7.64 4.11 -11.44
N MET A 247 -8.55 4.43 -12.36
CA MET A 247 -8.95 3.54 -13.44
C MET A 247 -7.79 3.21 -14.36
N PHE A 248 -7.05 4.21 -14.81
CA PHE A 248 -5.87 4.01 -15.64
C PHE A 248 -4.76 3.24 -14.92
N SER A 249 -4.52 3.54 -13.64
CA SER A 249 -3.54 2.80 -12.82
C SER A 249 -3.89 1.32 -12.75
N HIS A 250 -5.16 0.99 -12.50
CA HIS A 250 -5.64 -0.39 -12.53
C HIS A 250 -5.48 -1.03 -13.92
N ALA A 251 -5.77 -0.30 -15.00
CA ALA A 251 -5.57 -0.79 -16.35
C ALA A 251 -4.11 -1.13 -16.67
N LEU A 252 -3.17 -0.29 -16.22
CA LEU A 252 -1.74 -0.53 -16.31
C LEU A 252 -1.30 -1.74 -15.49
N GLY A 253 -1.81 -1.89 -14.25
CA GLY A 253 -1.49 -3.03 -13.39
C GLY A 253 -1.99 -4.35 -13.96
N MET A 254 -3.24 -4.38 -14.44
CA MET A 254 -3.86 -5.60 -14.98
C MET A 254 -3.51 -5.86 -16.46
N GLY A 255 -2.82 -4.93 -17.11
CA GLY A 255 -2.50 -5.02 -18.54
C GLY A 255 -3.74 -5.04 -19.43
N LEU A 256 -4.76 -4.23 -19.14
CA LEU A 256 -6.05 -4.27 -19.87
C LEU A 256 -5.96 -3.75 -21.32
N TYR A 257 -4.88 -3.03 -21.65
CA TYR A 257 -4.58 -2.55 -23.01
C TYR A 257 -3.49 -3.40 -23.70
N GLU A 258 -3.13 -4.55 -23.10
CA GLU A 258 -2.11 -5.46 -23.60
C GLU A 258 -2.74 -6.73 -24.21
N GLU A 259 -2.00 -7.36 -25.11
CA GLU A 259 -2.34 -8.66 -25.68
C GLU A 259 -1.16 -9.63 -25.47
N PRO A 260 -1.34 -10.74 -24.73
CA PRO A 260 -2.51 -11.04 -23.90
C PRO A 260 -2.63 -10.11 -22.69
N VAL A 261 -3.84 -10.02 -22.12
CA VAL A 261 -4.07 -9.32 -20.84
C VAL A 261 -3.36 -10.06 -19.69
N LEU A 262 -2.85 -9.33 -18.70
CA LEU A 262 -2.17 -9.95 -17.56
C LEU A 262 -3.15 -10.47 -16.51
N ARG A 263 -4.27 -9.75 -16.33
CA ARG A 263 -5.32 -10.13 -15.39
C ARG A 263 -6.67 -9.61 -15.84
N TRP A 264 -7.65 -10.48 -15.88
CA TRP A 264 -9.05 -10.13 -16.12
C TRP A 264 -9.89 -10.57 -14.93
N LEU A 265 -10.72 -9.66 -14.41
CA LEU A 265 -11.59 -9.95 -13.29
C LEU A 265 -12.93 -10.49 -13.78
N LYS A 266 -13.57 -11.30 -12.94
CA LYS A 266 -14.96 -11.73 -13.14
C LYS A 266 -15.91 -10.57 -12.83
N GLU A 267 -17.11 -10.59 -13.39
CA GLU A 267 -18.11 -9.52 -13.18
C GLU A 267 -18.38 -9.20 -11.69
N PRO A 268 -18.53 -10.17 -10.76
CA PRO A 268 -18.71 -9.86 -9.34
C PRO A 268 -17.47 -9.21 -8.70
N GLU A 269 -16.28 -9.53 -9.20
CA GLU A 269 -15.03 -8.93 -8.72
C GLU A 269 -14.92 -7.47 -9.18
N TRP A 270 -15.35 -7.15 -10.42
CA TRP A 270 -15.47 -5.76 -10.91
C TRP A 270 -16.40 -4.92 -10.03
N ASP A 271 -17.59 -5.43 -9.70
CA ASP A 271 -18.52 -4.74 -8.79
C ASP A 271 -17.92 -4.57 -7.38
N SER A 272 -17.17 -5.57 -6.90
CA SER A 272 -16.51 -5.51 -5.58
C SER A 272 -15.44 -4.43 -5.51
N CYS A 273 -14.78 -4.08 -6.62
CA CYS A 273 -13.92 -2.90 -6.69
C CYS A 273 -14.66 -1.61 -7.07
N GLY A 274 -15.98 -1.60 -7.14
CA GLY A 274 -16.77 -0.40 -7.44
C GLY A 274 -16.72 0.01 -8.90
N TYR A 275 -16.51 -0.94 -9.82
CA TYR A 275 -16.69 -0.73 -11.26
C TYR A 275 -18.10 -1.11 -11.69
N LYS A 276 -18.64 -0.31 -12.60
CA LYS A 276 -19.78 -0.67 -13.43
C LYS A 276 -19.26 -1.34 -14.69
N TYR A 277 -19.55 -2.63 -14.80
CA TYR A 277 -19.19 -3.47 -15.94
C TYR A 277 -20.31 -3.45 -16.99
N LYS A 278 -19.99 -3.11 -18.24
CA LYS A 278 -20.93 -3.16 -19.36
C LYS A 278 -20.27 -3.75 -20.60
N LYS A 279 -20.67 -4.95 -21.00
CA LYS A 279 -20.24 -5.59 -22.24
C LYS A 279 -20.93 -4.95 -23.45
N VAL A 280 -20.17 -4.63 -24.49
CA VAL A 280 -20.61 -4.07 -25.77
C VAL A 280 -19.89 -4.80 -26.90
N GLY A 281 -20.54 -5.81 -27.48
CA GLY A 281 -19.90 -6.66 -28.50
C GLY A 281 -18.70 -7.44 -27.94
N ASP A 282 -17.54 -7.23 -28.57
CA ASP A 282 -16.22 -7.75 -28.21
C ASP A 282 -15.44 -6.82 -27.26
N ARG A 283 -16.09 -5.78 -26.73
CA ARG A 283 -15.48 -4.80 -25.82
C ARG A 283 -16.23 -4.70 -24.51
N VAL A 284 -15.58 -4.12 -23.52
CA VAL A 284 -16.15 -3.86 -22.19
C VAL A 284 -15.90 -2.42 -21.81
N HIS A 285 -16.98 -1.73 -21.44
CA HIS A 285 -16.92 -0.42 -20.84
C HIS A 285 -16.86 -0.58 -19.32
N LEU A 286 -15.79 -0.08 -18.72
CA LEU A 286 -15.58 -0.03 -17.28
C LEU A 286 -15.65 1.42 -16.81
N SER A 287 -16.58 1.72 -15.90
CA SER A 287 -16.74 3.06 -15.34
C SER A 287 -16.84 3.02 -13.82
N ARG A 288 -16.58 4.15 -13.17
CA ARG A 288 -16.75 4.33 -11.71
C ARG A 288 -17.65 5.52 -11.46
N ASP A 289 -18.34 5.52 -10.33
CA ASP A 289 -19.13 6.68 -9.94
C ASP A 289 -18.23 7.89 -9.63
N PRO A 290 -18.59 9.09 -10.10
CA PRO A 290 -17.87 10.30 -9.75
C PRO A 290 -17.97 10.54 -8.24
N LEU A 291 -16.93 11.16 -7.69
CA LEU A 291 -16.87 11.47 -6.26
C LEU A 291 -16.98 12.96 -6.04
N ARG A 292 -17.73 13.34 -5.00
CA ARG A 292 -17.88 14.75 -4.58
C ARG A 292 -16.55 15.46 -4.39
N ARG A 293 -15.51 14.75 -3.89
CA ARG A 293 -14.16 15.30 -3.72
C ARG A 293 -13.58 15.86 -5.03
N PHE A 294 -13.95 15.30 -6.18
CA PHE A 294 -13.40 15.69 -7.48
C PHE A 294 -14.38 16.46 -8.36
N GLU A 295 -15.55 16.85 -7.85
CA GLU A 295 -16.54 17.62 -8.63
C GLU A 295 -16.04 19.00 -9.10
N ASP A 296 -15.12 19.60 -8.34
CA ASP A 296 -14.53 20.91 -8.68
C ASP A 296 -13.34 20.76 -9.65
N ILE A 297 -12.92 19.53 -9.99
CA ILE A 297 -11.88 19.32 -10.98
C ILE A 297 -12.46 19.64 -12.36
N PRO A 298 -11.82 20.52 -13.15
CA PRO A 298 -12.23 20.78 -14.53
C PRO A 298 -12.31 19.48 -15.32
N LYS A 299 -13.36 19.28 -16.13
CA LYS A 299 -13.53 18.03 -16.90
C LYS A 299 -12.32 17.69 -17.79
N ASN A 300 -11.67 18.72 -18.32
CA ASN A 300 -10.47 18.63 -19.16
C ASN A 300 -9.16 18.47 -18.38
N HIS A 301 -9.19 18.47 -17.04
CA HIS A 301 -7.99 18.24 -16.24
C HIS A 301 -7.49 16.80 -16.45
N LYS A 302 -6.19 16.69 -16.76
CA LYS A 302 -5.50 15.42 -16.96
C LYS A 302 -4.83 15.01 -15.65
N SER A 303 -5.49 14.14 -14.91
CA SER A 303 -4.96 13.57 -13.65
C SER A 303 -3.81 12.58 -13.88
N THR A 304 -3.55 12.20 -15.13
CA THR A 304 -2.55 11.19 -15.46
C THR A 304 -1.86 11.52 -16.78
N ALA A 305 -0.54 11.38 -16.79
CA ALA A 305 0.29 11.56 -17.97
C ALA A 305 1.31 10.43 -18.08
N VAL A 306 1.59 10.00 -19.32
CA VAL A 306 2.67 9.06 -19.65
C VAL A 306 3.69 9.82 -20.49
N HIS A 307 4.95 9.75 -20.10
CA HIS A 307 6.09 10.43 -20.72
C HIS A 307 7.05 9.37 -21.22
N LEU A 308 7.34 9.39 -22.51
CA LEU A 308 8.36 8.53 -23.12
C LEU A 308 9.67 9.33 -23.23
N LEU A 309 10.79 8.71 -22.87
CA LEU A 309 12.12 9.30 -23.07
C LEU A 309 12.53 9.21 -24.53
N GLU A 310 13.00 10.31 -25.12
CA GLU A 310 13.43 10.36 -26.52
C GLU A 310 14.93 10.68 -26.63
N GLY A 311 15.62 10.01 -27.56
CA GLY A 311 16.99 10.35 -27.96
C GLY A 311 18.01 10.33 -26.81
N THR A 312 18.51 11.51 -26.43
CA THR A 312 19.53 11.69 -25.37
C THR A 312 18.94 11.98 -23.99
N ASP A 313 17.61 11.98 -23.84
CA ASP A 313 16.96 12.23 -22.55
C ASP A 313 17.35 11.14 -21.55
N ASN A 314 17.91 11.56 -20.41
CA ASN A 314 18.04 10.70 -19.25
C ASN A 314 16.86 10.91 -18.31
N GLY A 315 16.46 9.85 -17.60
CA GLY A 315 15.35 9.90 -16.65
C GLY A 315 15.36 11.12 -15.72
N PRO A 316 16.49 11.45 -15.07
CA PRO A 316 16.59 12.60 -14.18
C PRO A 316 16.24 13.95 -14.83
N ASP A 317 16.69 14.22 -16.06
CA ASP A 317 16.35 15.47 -16.76
C ASP A 317 14.85 15.57 -17.02
N LYS A 318 14.26 14.49 -17.56
CA LYS A 318 12.83 14.47 -17.83
C LYS A 318 11.99 14.67 -16.58
N ILE A 319 12.41 14.09 -15.45
CA ILE A 319 11.73 14.27 -14.16
C ILE A 319 11.81 15.73 -13.72
N VAL A 320 12.95 16.40 -13.89
CA VAL A 320 13.10 17.83 -13.55
C VAL A 320 12.19 18.69 -14.42
N ASP A 321 12.10 18.43 -15.73
CA ASP A 321 11.20 19.15 -16.64
C ASP A 321 9.74 19.01 -16.21
N ILE A 322 9.32 17.80 -15.83
CA ILE A 322 7.98 17.55 -15.30
C ILE A 322 7.74 18.35 -14.00
N ILE A 323 8.72 18.41 -13.09
CA ILE A 323 8.61 19.19 -11.85
C ILE A 323 8.47 20.69 -12.17
N ILE A 324 9.22 21.20 -13.15
CA ILE A 324 9.12 22.60 -13.59
C ILE A 324 7.73 22.90 -14.14
N ASP A 325 7.22 22.06 -15.05
CA ASP A 325 5.86 22.20 -15.60
C ASP A 325 4.78 22.21 -14.50
N ILE A 326 4.87 21.28 -13.54
CA ILE A 326 3.94 21.24 -12.40
C ILE A 326 4.02 22.54 -11.59
N LYS A 327 5.22 23.06 -11.33
CA LYS A 327 5.45 24.29 -10.59
C LYS A 327 4.90 25.53 -11.31
N GLU A 328 5.05 25.60 -12.63
CA GLU A 328 4.50 26.69 -13.43
C GLU A 328 2.96 26.70 -13.41
N ARG A 329 2.34 25.52 -13.45
CA ARG A 329 0.87 25.37 -13.38
C ARG A 329 0.30 25.56 -11.98
N ASN A 330 1.12 25.45 -10.93
CA ASN A 330 0.68 25.48 -9.53
C ASN A 330 1.53 26.45 -8.68
N PRO A 331 1.16 27.75 -8.61
CA PRO A 331 1.96 28.75 -7.89
C PRO A 331 2.13 28.52 -6.38
N SER A 332 1.20 27.80 -5.72
CA SER A 332 1.27 27.45 -4.29
C SER A 332 2.01 26.13 -4.01
N LEU A 333 2.66 25.55 -5.02
CA LEU A 333 3.36 24.28 -4.90
C LEU A 333 4.56 24.40 -3.95
N GLU A 334 4.60 23.48 -2.97
CA GLU A 334 5.74 23.30 -2.09
C GLU A 334 6.56 22.06 -2.49
N GLN A 335 7.83 22.02 -2.11
CA GLN A 335 8.73 20.90 -2.44
C GLN A 335 8.18 19.55 -1.95
N GLY A 336 7.56 19.56 -0.75
CA GLY A 336 6.97 18.38 -0.11
C GLY A 336 5.69 17.86 -0.78
N ASP A 337 5.17 18.58 -1.78
CA ASP A 337 3.99 18.17 -2.55
C ASP A 337 4.28 17.16 -3.65
N ILE A 338 5.56 16.92 -3.95
CA ILE A 338 6.00 16.03 -5.02
C ILE A 338 6.72 14.82 -4.43
N ALA A 339 6.36 13.65 -4.95
CA ALA A 339 7.13 12.43 -4.78
C ALA A 339 7.63 11.89 -6.12
N VAL A 340 8.91 11.53 -6.17
CA VAL A 340 9.52 10.78 -7.26
C VAL A 340 9.78 9.36 -6.79
N ILE A 341 9.20 8.38 -7.49
CA ILE A 341 9.24 6.97 -7.11
C ILE A 341 9.85 6.16 -8.24
N PHE A 342 11.00 5.54 -7.97
CA PHE A 342 11.64 4.61 -8.89
C PHE A 342 11.05 3.21 -8.69
N LEU A 343 10.53 2.63 -9.78
CA LEU A 343 9.86 1.32 -9.77
C LEU A 343 10.80 0.16 -10.08
N ASP A 344 11.89 0.44 -10.79
CA ASP A 344 12.91 -0.56 -11.05
C ASP A 344 13.70 -0.90 -9.78
N ALA A 345 14.48 -1.97 -9.83
CA ALA A 345 15.40 -2.39 -8.76
C ALA A 345 16.86 -2.53 -9.26
N GLY A 346 17.18 -1.91 -10.40
CA GLY A 346 18.54 -1.95 -10.94
C GLY A 346 19.45 -0.91 -10.28
N GLY A 347 20.73 -1.26 -10.07
CA GLY A 347 21.71 -0.39 -9.39
C GLY A 347 21.92 1.00 -10.03
N TYR A 348 21.61 1.19 -11.33
CA TYR A 348 21.66 2.51 -11.98
C TYR A 348 20.73 3.54 -11.32
N ILE A 349 19.70 3.09 -10.60
CA ILE A 349 18.73 3.95 -9.92
C ILE A 349 19.43 4.83 -8.89
N TYR A 350 20.44 4.32 -8.18
CA TYR A 350 21.16 5.12 -7.18
C TYR A 350 21.89 6.29 -7.83
N GLU A 351 22.52 6.07 -8.99
CA GLU A 351 23.13 7.15 -9.77
C GLU A 351 22.08 8.15 -10.27
N TYR A 352 20.91 7.66 -10.70
CA TYR A 352 19.80 8.50 -11.15
C TYR A 352 19.24 9.36 -10.02
N ILE A 353 19.08 8.79 -8.82
CA ILE A 353 18.64 9.51 -7.62
C ILE A 353 19.64 10.61 -7.24
N HIS A 354 20.94 10.30 -7.25
CA HIS A 354 21.98 11.29 -6.96
C HIS A 354 22.01 12.42 -8.01
N SER A 355 21.92 12.06 -9.30
CA SER A 355 21.83 13.02 -10.40
C SER A 355 20.60 13.91 -10.26
N LEU A 356 19.42 13.32 -10.02
CA LEU A 356 18.17 14.04 -9.81
C LEU A 356 18.27 15.01 -8.63
N LYS A 357 18.75 14.56 -7.46
CA LYS A 357 18.94 15.41 -6.28
C LYS A 357 19.82 16.62 -6.59
N SER A 358 20.93 16.41 -7.29
CA SER A 358 21.84 17.49 -7.70
C SER A 358 21.14 18.50 -8.62
N LYS A 359 20.46 18.02 -9.66
CA LYS A 359 19.75 18.85 -10.65
C LYS A 359 18.61 19.65 -10.01
N VAL A 360 17.80 19.00 -9.17
CA VAL A 360 16.74 19.66 -8.39
C VAL A 360 17.32 20.77 -7.52
N LYS A 361 18.44 20.52 -6.82
CA LYS A 361 19.07 21.54 -5.99
C LYS A 361 19.60 22.72 -6.83
N GLN A 362 20.24 22.44 -7.95
CA GLN A 362 20.85 23.45 -8.82
C GLN A 362 19.80 24.30 -9.54
N GLN A 363 18.75 23.69 -10.08
CA GLN A 363 17.78 24.36 -10.94
C GLN A 363 16.60 24.96 -10.17
N LEU A 364 16.18 24.31 -9.06
CA LEU A 364 15.00 24.72 -8.29
C LEU A 364 15.34 25.25 -6.90
N GLY A 365 16.56 25.05 -6.41
CA GLY A 365 16.97 25.39 -5.03
C GLY A 365 16.43 24.44 -3.96
N TRP A 366 15.65 23.42 -4.36
CA TRP A 366 14.92 22.53 -3.46
C TRP A 366 15.83 21.49 -2.79
N ASP A 367 15.46 21.12 -1.56
CA ASP A 367 16.08 20.03 -0.82
C ASP A 367 15.29 18.73 -1.04
N SER A 368 16.00 17.61 -1.07
CA SER A 368 15.40 16.28 -1.27
C SER A 368 15.59 15.39 -0.04
N ASN A 369 14.56 14.62 0.29
CA ASN A 369 14.60 13.52 1.23
C ASN A 369 14.65 12.19 0.46
N ILE A 370 15.79 11.50 0.55
CA ILE A 370 15.97 10.17 -0.02
C ILE A 370 15.56 9.14 1.04
N SER A 371 14.38 8.56 0.89
CA SER A 371 13.73 7.76 1.93
C SER A 371 14.47 6.48 2.30
N HIS A 372 15.20 5.87 1.35
CA HIS A 372 15.94 4.64 1.61
C HIS A 372 17.18 4.88 2.48
N GLU A 373 17.74 6.10 2.47
CA GLU A 373 18.83 6.54 3.34
C GLU A 373 18.30 6.93 4.73
N THR A 374 17.24 7.76 4.77
CA THR A 374 16.74 8.36 6.01
C THR A 374 15.75 7.49 6.79
N LYS A 375 15.17 6.48 6.13
CA LYS A 375 14.09 5.60 6.63
C LYS A 375 12.90 6.37 7.23
N SER A 376 12.70 7.63 6.84
CA SER A 376 11.67 8.52 7.38
C SER A 376 11.26 9.60 6.36
N LYS A 377 10.04 10.13 6.50
CA LYS A 377 9.60 11.31 5.75
C LYS A 377 10.06 12.57 6.50
N GLN A 378 10.72 13.48 5.79
CA GLN A 378 11.03 14.82 6.27
C GLN A 378 10.11 15.82 5.57
N ASP A 379 9.31 16.53 6.36
CA ASP A 379 8.35 17.51 5.84
C ASP A 379 9.05 18.69 5.17
N GLY A 380 8.41 19.25 4.14
CA GLY A 380 8.91 20.40 3.38
C GLY A 380 9.99 20.09 2.33
N LYS A 381 10.37 18.81 2.12
CA LYS A 381 11.38 18.39 1.14
C LYS A 381 10.79 17.52 0.04
N LEU A 382 11.37 17.60 -1.17
CA LEU A 382 11.05 16.69 -2.28
C LEU A 382 11.27 15.25 -1.85
N PHE A 383 10.26 14.40 -1.98
CA PHE A 383 10.38 13.00 -1.58
C PHE A 383 10.91 12.15 -2.74
N ILE A 384 12.02 11.44 -2.54
CA ILE A 384 12.59 10.52 -3.53
C ILE A 384 12.70 9.13 -2.90
N SER A 385 12.15 8.11 -3.56
CA SER A 385 12.01 6.78 -2.95
C SER A 385 12.00 5.65 -3.98
N ASN A 386 12.25 4.44 -3.50
CA ASN A 386 11.82 3.20 -4.14
C ASN A 386 10.40 2.82 -3.67
N ILE A 387 9.86 1.74 -4.23
CA ILE A 387 8.50 1.22 -3.93
C ILE A 387 8.32 0.95 -2.42
N ASN A 388 9.28 0.27 -1.80
CA ASN A 388 9.18 -0.23 -0.42
C ASN A 388 8.99 0.88 0.62
N ASN A 389 9.69 2.01 0.44
CA ASN A 389 9.67 3.12 1.38
C ASN A 389 8.57 4.18 1.06
N ALA A 390 7.92 4.08 -0.09
CA ALA A 390 6.79 4.96 -0.47
C ALA A 390 5.44 4.43 0.00
N LYS A 391 5.37 3.16 0.46
CA LYS A 391 4.12 2.52 0.89
C LYS A 391 3.54 3.21 2.13
N GLY A 392 2.26 3.56 2.05
CA GLY A 392 1.53 4.27 3.10
C GLY A 392 1.64 5.80 3.06
N LEU A 393 2.41 6.36 2.13
CA LEU A 393 2.53 7.81 1.94
C LEU A 393 1.66 8.32 0.79
N GLU A 394 1.29 9.60 0.85
CA GLU A 394 0.40 10.30 -0.08
C GLU A 394 0.99 11.66 -0.45
N PHE A 395 0.82 12.05 -1.71
CA PHE A 395 1.36 13.29 -2.26
C PHE A 395 0.36 13.90 -3.26
N PRO A 396 0.28 15.24 -3.38
CA PRO A 396 -0.45 15.87 -4.46
C PRO A 396 0.01 15.39 -5.83
N PHE A 397 1.32 15.35 -6.06
CA PHE A 397 1.91 14.93 -7.33
C PHE A 397 2.81 13.72 -7.13
N VAL A 398 2.65 12.71 -7.98
CA VAL A 398 3.52 11.51 -7.99
C VAL A 398 4.12 11.33 -9.36
N ILE A 399 5.44 11.19 -9.43
CA ILE A 399 6.18 10.88 -10.64
C ILE A 399 6.79 9.50 -10.47
N CYS A 400 6.28 8.51 -11.20
CA CYS A 400 6.83 7.16 -11.25
C CYS A 400 7.82 7.05 -12.40
N PHE A 401 8.98 6.46 -12.16
CA PHE A 401 9.98 6.18 -13.18
C PHE A 401 10.21 4.68 -13.32
N ALA A 402 10.19 4.18 -14.56
CA ALA A 402 10.69 2.86 -14.91
C ALA A 402 11.38 2.89 -16.28
N MET A 403 12.36 2.04 -16.51
CA MET A 403 12.97 1.87 -17.83
C MET A 403 12.02 1.16 -18.77
N LYS A 404 11.36 0.09 -18.30
CA LYS A 404 10.45 -0.70 -19.13
C LYS A 404 9.17 -1.01 -18.38
N LEU A 405 8.09 -1.13 -19.14
CA LEU A 405 6.82 -1.61 -18.64
C LEU A 405 6.84 -3.15 -18.62
N VAL A 406 7.28 -3.73 -17.50
CA VAL A 406 7.52 -5.17 -17.38
C VAL A 406 6.23 -5.95 -17.11
N LYS A 407 6.03 -7.09 -17.78
CA LYS A 407 4.91 -8.04 -17.58
C LYS A 407 5.12 -8.97 -16.36
N ARG A 408 5.52 -8.40 -15.21
CA ARG A 408 5.68 -9.13 -13.93
C ARG A 408 4.63 -8.65 -12.92
N ALA A 409 3.93 -9.57 -12.27
CA ALA A 409 2.89 -9.31 -11.29
C ALA A 409 3.36 -8.38 -10.16
N ASN A 410 4.57 -8.59 -9.63
CA ASN A 410 5.13 -7.73 -8.57
C ASN A 410 5.39 -6.30 -9.05
N PHE A 411 5.97 -6.15 -10.23
CA PHE A 411 6.21 -4.84 -10.85
C PHE A 411 4.88 -4.12 -11.15
N ARG A 412 3.91 -4.84 -11.71
CA ARG A 412 2.59 -4.31 -12.04
C ARG A 412 1.79 -3.92 -10.80
N ASN A 413 1.87 -4.74 -9.74
CA ASN A 413 1.31 -4.41 -8.44
C ASN A 413 1.91 -3.11 -7.89
N ALA A 414 3.24 -2.98 -7.95
CA ALA A 414 3.92 -1.78 -7.51
C ALA A 414 3.52 -0.55 -8.35
N LEU A 415 3.53 -0.68 -9.68
CA LEU A 415 3.18 0.39 -10.62
C LEU A 415 1.80 0.99 -10.31
N TYR A 416 0.75 0.17 -10.24
CA TYR A 416 -0.57 0.70 -9.94
C TYR A 416 -0.61 1.27 -8.52
N THR A 417 0.02 0.60 -7.54
CA THR A 417 -0.01 1.04 -6.14
C THR A 417 0.60 2.43 -6.01
N MET A 418 1.72 2.70 -6.70
CA MET A 418 2.43 3.98 -6.66
C MET A 418 1.69 5.06 -7.44
N MET A 419 1.19 4.75 -8.64
CA MET A 419 0.40 5.70 -9.44
C MET A 419 -0.89 6.13 -8.73
N ALA A 420 -1.52 5.26 -7.93
CA ALA A 420 -2.70 5.56 -7.12
C ALA A 420 -2.40 6.23 -5.76
N ARG A 421 -1.19 6.79 -5.56
CA ARG A 421 -0.85 7.59 -4.35
C ARG A 421 -1.03 9.08 -4.53
N SER A 422 -1.22 9.52 -5.76
CA SER A 422 -1.53 10.91 -6.07
C SER A 422 -2.98 11.23 -5.73
N PHE A 423 -3.22 12.46 -5.25
CA PHE A 423 -4.56 13.01 -5.17
C PHE A 423 -4.85 14.14 -6.19
N LEU A 424 -3.88 14.46 -7.06
CA LEU A 424 -4.05 15.40 -8.19
C LEU A 424 -3.56 14.78 -9.49
N GLU A 425 -2.25 14.71 -9.69
CA GLU A 425 -1.65 14.23 -10.93
C GLU A 425 -0.64 13.10 -10.68
N SER A 426 -0.68 12.08 -11.54
CA SER A 426 0.33 11.02 -11.62
C SER A 426 1.02 11.02 -12.97
N HIS A 427 2.35 11.02 -12.95
CA HIS A 427 3.18 11.01 -14.15
C HIS A 427 3.95 9.70 -14.19
N LEU A 428 3.83 8.95 -15.29
CA LEU A 428 4.62 7.76 -15.53
C LEU A 428 5.69 8.07 -16.58
N VAL A 429 6.95 8.01 -16.19
CA VAL A 429 8.10 8.17 -17.09
C VAL A 429 8.62 6.79 -17.47
N LEU A 430 8.64 6.51 -18.78
CA LEU A 430 9.13 5.26 -19.36
C LEU A 430 10.23 5.54 -20.37
N ASN A 431 11.18 4.63 -20.53
CA ASN A 431 12.00 4.65 -21.74
C ASN A 431 11.11 4.39 -22.96
N ASN A 432 11.43 5.01 -24.10
CA ASN A 432 10.72 4.72 -25.34
C ASN A 432 11.16 3.34 -25.87
N ASP A 433 10.48 2.30 -25.38
CA ASP A 433 10.65 0.94 -25.87
C ASP A 433 9.80 0.76 -27.14
N ASN A 434 10.36 1.16 -28.29
CA ASN A 434 9.73 1.02 -29.60
C ASN A 434 9.36 -0.44 -29.93
N GLU A 435 9.92 -1.42 -29.20
CA GLU A 435 9.61 -2.84 -29.37
C GLU A 435 8.40 -3.29 -28.55
N ASN A 436 7.88 -2.47 -27.63
CA ASN A 436 6.70 -2.81 -26.85
C ASN A 436 5.41 -2.41 -27.59
N PRO A 437 4.68 -3.38 -28.19
CA PRO A 437 3.52 -3.08 -29.03
C PRO A 437 2.34 -2.49 -28.25
N ALA A 438 2.38 -2.53 -26.90
CA ALA A 438 1.29 -2.04 -26.06
C ALA A 438 1.37 -0.55 -25.72
N ILE A 439 2.51 0.13 -25.96
CA ILE A 439 2.63 1.55 -25.63
C ILE A 439 1.61 2.41 -26.41
N PRO A 440 1.43 2.23 -27.74
CA PRO A 440 0.41 2.98 -28.48
C PRO A 440 -1.02 2.74 -27.95
N THR A 441 -1.40 1.49 -27.70
CA THR A 441 -2.74 1.15 -27.19
C THR A 441 -2.99 1.68 -25.79
N ILE A 442 -1.96 1.72 -24.93
CA ILE A 442 -2.03 2.34 -23.60
C ILE A 442 -2.26 3.86 -23.72
N LEU A 443 -1.55 4.55 -24.62
CA LEU A 443 -1.71 5.99 -24.83
C LEU A 443 -3.08 6.34 -25.42
N GLU A 444 -3.56 5.56 -26.39
CA GLU A 444 -4.92 5.67 -26.93
C GLU A 444 -5.98 5.46 -25.84
N GLY A 445 -5.82 4.41 -25.02
CA GLY A 445 -6.69 4.13 -23.88
C GLY A 445 -6.74 5.26 -22.85
N LEU A 446 -5.59 5.87 -22.55
CA LEU A 446 -5.50 7.04 -21.67
C LEU A 446 -6.25 8.25 -22.25
N ASN A 447 -6.04 8.55 -23.53
CA ASN A 447 -6.72 9.66 -24.21
C ASN A 447 -8.23 9.44 -24.22
N PHE A 448 -8.68 8.24 -24.59
CA PHE A 448 -10.09 7.86 -24.57
C PHE A 448 -10.71 8.05 -23.18
N LEU A 449 -10.04 7.56 -22.12
CA LEU A 449 -10.52 7.70 -20.75
C LEU A 449 -10.65 9.17 -20.32
N ASN A 450 -9.69 10.01 -20.70
CA ASN A 450 -9.71 11.44 -20.39
C ASN A 450 -10.88 12.18 -21.05
N GLU A 451 -11.26 11.77 -22.27
CA GLU A 451 -12.37 12.37 -23.01
C GLU A 451 -13.74 11.84 -22.55
N ASN A 452 -13.82 10.54 -22.26
CA ASN A 452 -15.10 9.85 -22.08
C ASN A 452 -15.45 9.51 -20.62
N ASN A 453 -14.49 9.60 -19.69
CA ASN A 453 -14.63 9.22 -18.26
C ASN A 453 -14.98 7.73 -18.01
N TYR A 454 -14.73 6.86 -18.99
CA TYR A 454 -14.78 5.42 -18.83
C TYR A 454 -13.67 4.75 -19.64
N MET A 455 -13.25 3.56 -19.23
CA MET A 455 -12.31 2.76 -20.01
C MET A 455 -13.09 1.91 -21.00
N ASP A 456 -12.61 1.89 -22.23
CA ASP A 456 -13.06 0.98 -23.26
C ASP A 456 -11.93 -0.02 -23.57
N VAL A 457 -12.14 -1.28 -23.20
CA VAL A 457 -11.12 -2.34 -23.25
C VAL A 457 -11.61 -3.54 -24.04
N ARG A 458 -10.67 -4.26 -24.67
CA ARG A 458 -10.96 -5.51 -25.37
C ARG A 458 -11.42 -6.56 -24.37
N LEU A 459 -12.47 -7.31 -24.73
CA LEU A 459 -12.82 -8.52 -23.98
C LEU A 459 -11.81 -9.63 -24.33
N PRO A 460 -11.02 -10.13 -23.37
CA PRO A 460 -10.08 -11.22 -23.64
C PRO A 460 -10.79 -12.51 -24.02
N SER A 461 -10.08 -13.38 -24.75
CA SER A 461 -10.59 -14.71 -25.09
C SER A 461 -10.61 -15.63 -23.86
N ASP A 462 -11.41 -16.70 -23.90
CA ASP A 462 -11.43 -17.68 -22.81
C ASP A 462 -10.04 -18.34 -22.59
N GLU A 463 -9.26 -18.51 -23.66
CA GLU A 463 -7.89 -19.03 -23.61
C GLU A 463 -6.93 -18.05 -22.91
N GLU A 464 -7.05 -16.75 -23.20
CA GLU A 464 -6.30 -15.71 -22.49
C GLU A 464 -6.67 -15.68 -21.01
N ILE A 465 -7.96 -15.82 -20.66
CA ILE A 465 -8.41 -15.83 -19.26
C ILE A 465 -7.87 -17.04 -18.51
N GLN A 466 -7.84 -18.21 -19.15
CA GLN A 466 -7.32 -19.44 -18.52
C GLN A 466 -5.80 -19.40 -18.32
N SER A 467 -5.05 -18.83 -19.27
CA SER A 467 -3.58 -18.72 -19.21
C SER A 467 -3.08 -17.63 -18.24
N GLN A 468 -3.96 -16.78 -17.68
CA GLN A 468 -3.58 -15.80 -16.66
C GLN A 468 -2.91 -16.41 -15.43
N LYS A 469 -3.31 -17.64 -15.06
CA LYS A 469 -2.68 -18.34 -13.91
C LYS A 469 -1.20 -18.58 -14.13
N ASP A 470 -0.76 -18.76 -15.38
CA ASP A 470 0.64 -19.01 -15.69
C ASP A 470 1.49 -17.77 -15.37
N PHE A 471 1.00 -16.57 -15.68
CA PHE A 471 1.67 -15.31 -15.29
C PHE A 471 1.73 -15.11 -13.77
N ILE A 472 0.70 -15.57 -13.04
CA ILE A 472 0.60 -15.40 -11.58
C ILE A 472 1.50 -16.41 -10.85
N VAL A 473 1.51 -17.66 -11.31
CA VAL A 473 2.28 -18.77 -10.68
C VAL A 473 3.77 -18.67 -10.99
N LEU A 474 4.16 -18.14 -12.16
CA LEU A 474 5.58 -17.90 -12.49
C LEU A 474 6.24 -16.83 -11.59
N ASP A 475 5.44 -15.97 -10.95
CA ASP A 475 5.90 -14.82 -10.16
C ASP A 475 5.65 -14.94 -8.64
N GLU A 476 4.94 -15.98 -8.18
CA GLU A 476 5.05 -16.42 -6.78
C GLU A 476 6.51 -16.84 -6.57
N SER A 477 7.32 -15.91 -6.07
CA SER A 477 8.74 -16.13 -5.81
C SER A 477 8.88 -17.43 -5.04
N VAL A 478 9.43 -18.45 -5.69
CA VAL A 478 9.95 -19.64 -5.03
C VAL A 478 10.83 -19.09 -3.91
N SER A 479 10.43 -19.26 -2.65
CA SER A 479 11.19 -18.73 -1.52
C SER A 479 12.66 -19.14 -1.66
N ILE A 480 13.61 -18.33 -1.20
CA ILE A 480 15.04 -18.68 -1.24
C ILE A 480 15.26 -20.11 -0.69
N SER A 481 14.57 -20.43 0.41
CA SER A 481 14.45 -21.78 0.98
C SER A 481 13.98 -22.84 -0.03
N GLN A 482 12.95 -22.59 -0.82
CA GLN A 482 12.52 -23.50 -1.90
C GLN A 482 13.51 -23.55 -3.07
N MET A 483 14.16 -22.44 -3.45
CA MET A 483 15.17 -22.42 -4.51
C MET A 483 16.40 -23.25 -4.12
N VAL A 484 16.86 -23.11 -2.87
CA VAL A 484 17.95 -23.90 -2.30
C VAL A 484 17.54 -25.38 -2.22
N LYS A 485 16.33 -25.69 -1.74
CA LYS A 485 15.83 -27.07 -1.70
C LYS A 485 15.74 -27.69 -3.08
N SER A 486 15.24 -26.96 -4.08
CA SER A 486 15.16 -27.42 -5.47
C SER A 486 16.55 -27.66 -6.05
N TYR A 487 17.49 -26.73 -5.86
CA TYR A 487 18.88 -26.89 -6.31
C TYR A 487 19.59 -28.09 -5.67
N CYS A 488 19.29 -28.37 -4.40
CA CYS A 488 19.88 -29.46 -3.63
C CYS A 488 19.19 -30.83 -3.82
N ALA A 489 17.97 -30.85 -4.38
CA ALA A 489 17.14 -32.06 -4.47
C ALA A 489 17.86 -33.21 -5.20
N ASP A 490 18.51 -32.91 -6.32
CA ASP A 490 19.21 -33.92 -7.15
C ASP A 490 20.65 -34.20 -6.67
N LYS A 491 21.13 -33.48 -5.65
CA LYS A 491 22.54 -33.50 -5.21
C LYS A 491 22.78 -34.24 -3.89
N LYS A 492 21.78 -34.98 -3.38
CA LYS A 492 21.85 -35.76 -2.11
C LYS A 492 22.36 -34.95 -0.90
N SER A 493 22.00 -33.67 -0.84
CA SER A 493 22.47 -32.76 0.21
C SER A 493 21.85 -33.06 1.58
N THR A 494 22.62 -32.91 2.66
CA THR A 494 22.09 -33.09 4.02
C THR A 494 21.15 -31.94 4.42
N PRO A 495 20.17 -32.15 5.33
CA PRO A 495 19.34 -31.07 5.85
C PRO A 495 20.16 -29.92 6.47
N ARG A 496 21.32 -30.25 7.05
CA ARG A 496 22.26 -29.28 7.62
C ARG A 496 22.91 -28.41 6.56
N LEU A 497 23.30 -29.00 5.43
CA LEU A 497 23.83 -28.28 4.27
C LEU A 497 22.78 -27.33 3.66
N ILE A 498 21.56 -27.84 3.45
CA ILE A 498 20.43 -27.04 2.93
C ILE A 498 20.15 -25.83 3.82
N ALA A 499 20.05 -26.02 5.14
CA ALA A 499 19.81 -24.94 6.08
C ALA A 499 20.94 -23.89 6.08
N LYS A 500 22.20 -24.35 5.96
CA LYS A 500 23.35 -23.45 5.96
C LYS A 500 23.46 -22.61 4.68
N ILE A 501 23.16 -23.21 3.52
CA ILE A 501 23.10 -22.48 2.25
C ILE A 501 21.96 -21.47 2.31
N THR A 502 20.77 -21.90 2.75
CA THR A 502 19.59 -21.03 2.89
C THR A 502 19.91 -19.80 3.74
N ASP A 503 20.42 -19.99 4.96
CA ASP A 503 20.79 -18.90 5.87
C ASP A 503 21.85 -17.95 5.29
N ARG A 504 22.84 -18.46 4.56
CA ARG A 504 23.87 -17.61 3.95
C ARG A 504 23.34 -16.82 2.76
N VAL A 505 22.58 -17.47 1.91
CA VAL A 505 21.97 -16.84 0.73
C VAL A 505 20.98 -15.77 1.20
N GLU A 506 20.15 -16.05 2.21
CA GLU A 506 19.23 -15.08 2.82
C GLU A 506 19.96 -13.89 3.45
N ARG A 507 21.09 -14.09 4.14
CA ARG A 507 21.87 -12.98 4.71
C ARG A 507 22.52 -12.09 3.65
N ILE A 508 23.07 -12.70 2.61
CA ILE A 508 23.71 -11.96 1.52
C ILE A 508 22.65 -11.14 0.77
N ILE A 509 21.48 -11.72 0.52
CA ILE A 509 20.36 -11.02 -0.11
C ILE A 509 19.76 -9.96 0.82
N ALA A 510 19.73 -10.18 2.14
CA ALA A 510 19.25 -9.18 3.09
C ALA A 510 20.14 -7.92 3.16
N GLU A 511 21.37 -8.00 2.67
CA GLU A 511 22.31 -6.89 2.54
C GLU A 511 22.38 -6.33 1.10
N ASP A 512 21.69 -6.97 0.15
CA ASP A 512 21.73 -6.68 -1.28
C ASP A 512 20.30 -6.51 -1.83
N ASP A 513 19.81 -5.27 -1.76
CA ASP A 513 18.45 -4.89 -2.16
C ASP A 513 18.15 -5.10 -3.66
N ASP A 514 19.18 -5.42 -4.47
CA ASP A 514 19.11 -5.55 -5.95
C ASP A 514 19.22 -7.02 -6.44
N ALA A 515 19.17 -8.00 -5.54
CA ALA A 515 19.32 -9.42 -5.87
C ALA A 515 18.18 -9.97 -6.75
N ASP A 516 18.48 -10.31 -8.01
CA ASP A 516 17.53 -10.93 -8.94
C ASP A 516 17.60 -12.47 -8.93
N GLY A 517 16.67 -13.12 -9.63
CA GLY A 517 16.56 -14.58 -9.64
C GLY A 517 17.76 -15.32 -10.26
N GLU A 518 18.54 -14.70 -11.15
CA GLU A 518 19.75 -15.31 -11.72
C GLU A 518 20.93 -15.16 -10.76
N TYR A 519 21.09 -13.98 -10.16
CA TYR A 519 22.07 -13.73 -9.12
C TYR A 519 21.88 -14.67 -7.93
N ILE A 520 20.64 -14.84 -7.45
CA ILE A 520 20.32 -15.77 -6.36
C ILE A 520 20.70 -17.21 -6.73
N LYS A 521 20.41 -17.67 -7.96
CA LYS A 521 20.80 -19.01 -8.41
C LYS A 521 22.32 -19.19 -8.44
N GLY A 522 23.06 -18.20 -8.95
CA GLY A 522 24.52 -18.21 -8.93
C GLY A 522 25.07 -18.23 -7.50
N LEU A 523 24.46 -17.47 -6.60
CA LEU A 523 24.83 -17.44 -5.18
C LEU A 523 24.60 -18.77 -4.47
N ILE A 524 23.47 -19.43 -4.76
CA ILE A 524 23.15 -20.77 -4.25
C ILE A 524 24.19 -21.78 -4.72
N GLU A 525 24.61 -21.74 -5.99
CA GLU A 525 25.64 -22.61 -6.53
C GLU A 525 27.00 -22.40 -5.85
N ILE A 526 27.42 -21.13 -5.68
CA ILE A 526 28.67 -20.77 -5.00
C ILE A 526 28.65 -21.25 -3.55
N GLU A 527 27.58 -20.96 -2.80
CA GLU A 527 27.48 -21.35 -1.40
C GLU A 527 27.31 -22.87 -1.23
N TYR A 528 26.70 -23.55 -2.20
CA TYR A 528 26.67 -25.00 -2.25
C TYR A 528 28.08 -25.60 -2.34
N GLU A 529 28.89 -25.18 -3.30
CA GLU A 529 30.25 -25.70 -3.46
C GLU A 529 31.16 -25.35 -2.26
N ARG A 530 31.00 -24.15 -1.67
CA ARG A 530 31.72 -23.75 -0.45
C ARG A 530 31.41 -24.62 0.77
N ASN A 531 30.20 -25.17 0.84
CA ASN A 531 29.71 -25.89 2.01
C ASN A 531 29.52 -27.40 1.78
N LYS A 532 29.79 -27.92 0.58
CA LYS A 532 29.56 -29.30 0.13
C LYS A 532 30.12 -30.41 1.03
N LYS A 533 31.09 -30.10 1.89
CA LYS A 533 31.70 -31.03 2.86
C LYS A 533 30.85 -31.25 4.13
N LEU A 534 29.67 -30.62 4.25
CA LEU A 534 28.82 -30.61 5.45
C LEU A 534 27.61 -31.56 5.42
#